data_AF-A0A524PKJ8-F1
#
_entry.id   AF-A0A524PKJ8-F1
#
_cell.length_a   1.000
_cell.length_b   1.000
_cell.length_c   1.000
_cell.angle_alpha   90.00
_cell.angle_beta   90.00
_cell.angle_gamma   90.00
#
_symmetry.space_group_name_H-M   'P 1'
#
loop_
_entity.id
_entity.type
_entity.pdbx_description
1 polymer ?
#
loop_
_entity_poly.entity_id
_entity_poly.type
_entity_poly.pdbx_seq_one_letter_code
_entity_poly.pdbx_strand_id
1 'polypeptide(L)'
;MDIGLAFSFPFQDEEWVTKLILAAVLMLIPVLGIIVVLGWTLAITRNVIKGEAEPLAGWSDFSEFLTLGFKASLVTLVYSLPIIVVSIPFGILSSVIDSQSAEGAIVFMSI
;
A
#
# COMPACT_ATOMS: atom_id res chain seq x y z
N MET A 1 15.03 21.67 -0.95
CA MET A 1 13.79 20.87 -0.88
C MET A 1 12.80 21.69 -0.06
N ASP A 2 11.85 22.34 -0.73
CA ASP A 2 10.86 23.17 -0.06
C ASP A 2 9.75 22.28 0.49
N ILE A 3 9.87 21.89 1.76
CA ILE A 3 8.89 21.05 2.46
C ILE A 3 7.49 21.70 2.44
N GLY A 4 7.43 23.03 2.47
CA GLY A 4 6.17 23.78 2.40
C GLY A 4 5.39 23.57 1.10
N LEU A 5 6.09 23.34 -0.02
CA LEU A 5 5.44 23.07 -1.31
C LEU A 5 4.73 21.71 -1.33
N ALA A 6 5.25 20.70 -0.61
CA ALA A 6 4.64 19.37 -0.57
C ALA A 6 3.26 19.34 0.11
N PHE A 7 3.03 20.22 1.09
CA PHE A 7 1.74 20.32 1.77
C PHE A 7 0.73 21.16 0.97
N SER A 8 1.18 22.17 0.22
CA SER A 8 0.32 22.98 -0.63
C SER A 8 -0.03 22.31 -1.97
N PHE A 9 0.80 21.34 -2.39
CA PHE A 9 0.75 20.67 -3.69
C PHE A 9 -0.63 20.11 -4.08
N PRO A 10 -1.32 19.30 -3.24
CA PRO A 10 -2.64 18.80 -3.62
C PRO A 10 -3.69 19.91 -3.74
N PHE A 11 -3.51 21.04 -3.06
CA PHE A 11 -4.46 22.15 -3.08
C PHE A 11 -4.30 23.07 -4.31
N GLN A 12 -3.33 22.81 -5.19
CA GLN A 12 -3.12 23.59 -6.42
C GLN A 12 -4.09 23.19 -7.54
N ASP A 13 -4.80 22.07 -7.39
CA ASP A 13 -5.76 21.55 -8.37
C ASP A 13 -7.18 21.94 -7.94
N GLU A 14 -7.99 22.50 -8.85
CA GLU A 14 -9.36 22.94 -8.53
C GLU A 14 -10.28 21.77 -8.10
N GLU A 15 -10.01 20.56 -8.59
CA GLU A 15 -10.81 19.36 -8.33
C GLU A 15 -10.16 18.40 -7.32
N TRP A 16 -9.20 18.88 -6.52
CA TRP A 16 -8.44 18.05 -5.59
C TRP A 16 -9.32 17.24 -4.63
N VAL A 17 -10.41 17.84 -4.13
CA VAL A 17 -11.37 17.18 -3.23
C VAL A 17 -12.04 16.02 -3.94
N THR A 18 -12.54 16.24 -5.16
CA THR A 18 -13.23 15.22 -5.97
C THR A 18 -12.30 14.05 -6.26
N LYS A 19 -11.06 14.34 -6.67
CA LYS A 19 -10.05 13.32 -6.98
C LYS A 19 -9.69 12.49 -5.73
N LEU A 20 -9.58 13.13 -4.57
CA LEU A 20 -9.28 12.48 -3.28
C LEU A 20 -10.45 11.65 -2.76
N ILE A 21 -11.69 12.14 -2.89
CA ILE A 21 -12.90 11.37 -2.54
C ILE A 21 -13.01 10.11 -3.40
N LEU A 22 -12.76 10.20 -4.70
CA LEU A 22 -12.74 9.02 -5.58
C LEU A 22 -11.67 8.00 -5.15
N ALA A 23 -10.47 8.45 -4.78
CA ALA A 23 -9.45 7.57 -4.21
C ALA A 23 -9.94 6.90 -2.91
N ALA A 24 -10.59 7.64 -2.02
CA ALA A 24 -11.13 7.11 -0.77
C ALA A 24 -12.27 6.10 -1.00
N VAL A 25 -13.16 6.36 -1.96
CA VAL A 25 -14.22 5.42 -2.36
C VAL A 25 -13.61 4.14 -2.94
N LEU A 26 -12.58 4.27 -3.78
CA LEU A 26 -11.89 3.11 -4.33
C LEU A 26 -11.21 2.27 -3.24
N MET A 27 -10.65 2.88 -2.20
CA MET A 27 -10.09 2.14 -1.06
C MET A 27 -11.10 1.25 -0.33
N LEU A 28 -12.41 1.51 -0.45
CA LEU A 28 -13.43 0.60 0.08
C LEU A 28 -13.47 -0.75 -0.65
N ILE A 29 -12.97 -0.80 -1.89
CA ILE A 29 -12.83 -2.04 -2.64
C ILE A 29 -11.56 -2.75 -2.15
N PRO A 30 -11.66 -3.90 -1.47
CA PRO A 30 -10.50 -4.59 -0.93
C PRO A 30 -9.57 -5.05 -2.06
N VAL A 31 -8.27 -4.97 -1.81
CA VAL A 31 -7.17 -5.36 -2.71
C VAL A 31 -7.13 -4.51 -3.99
N LEU A 32 -8.13 -4.60 -4.88
CA LEU A 32 -8.17 -3.88 -6.16
C LEU A 32 -8.14 -2.36 -5.99
N GLY A 33 -8.90 -1.84 -5.02
CA GLY A 33 -8.92 -0.42 -4.70
C GLY A 33 -7.55 0.10 -4.32
N ILE A 34 -6.85 -0.64 -3.46
CA ILE A 34 -5.50 -0.33 -3.01
C ILE A 34 -4.53 -0.34 -4.19
N ILE A 35 -4.60 -1.35 -5.06
CA ILE A 35 -3.75 -1.45 -6.25
C ILE A 35 -3.95 -0.23 -7.16
N VAL A 36 -5.19 0.14 -7.46
CA VAL A 36 -5.49 1.29 -8.33
C VAL A 36 -4.99 2.59 -7.70
N VAL A 37 -5.25 2.80 -6.41
CA VAL A 37 -4.79 4.00 -5.70
C VAL A 37 -3.26 4.07 -5.66
N LEU A 38 -2.56 2.95 -5.52
CA LEU A 38 -1.09 2.90 -5.63
C LEU A 38 -0.59 3.29 -7.03
N GLY A 39 -1.30 2.90 -8.08
CA GLY A 39 -0.99 3.35 -9.43
C GLY A 39 -1.22 4.85 -9.61
N TRP A 40 -2.32 5.36 -9.05
CA TRP A 40 -2.65 6.78 -9.08
C TRP A 40 -1.61 7.63 -8.32
N THR A 41 -1.14 7.19 -7.16
CA THR A 41 -0.07 7.90 -6.42
C THR A 41 1.27 7.88 -7.15
N LEU A 42 1.60 6.79 -7.86
CA LEU A 42 2.78 6.75 -8.74
C LEU A 42 2.66 7.74 -9.91
N ALA A 43 1.47 7.87 -10.49
CA ALA A 43 1.21 8.84 -11.56
C ALA A 43 1.34 10.28 -11.05
N ILE A 44 0.82 10.60 -9.87
CA ILE A 44 1.02 11.91 -9.21
C ILE A 44 2.51 12.17 -9.00
N THR A 45 3.24 11.19 -8.45
CA THR A 45 4.69 11.31 -8.22
C THR A 45 5.43 11.61 -9.52
N ARG A 46 5.03 10.98 -10.63
CA ARG A 46 5.57 11.23 -11.95
C ARG A 46 5.27 12.66 -12.44
N ASN A 47 4.05 13.17 -12.22
CA ASN A 47 3.66 14.53 -12.58
C ASN A 47 4.44 15.58 -11.76
N VAL A 48 4.66 15.33 -10.46
CA VAL A 48 5.51 16.16 -9.59
C VAL A 48 6.92 16.25 -10.16
N ILE A 49 7.52 15.10 -10.50
CA ILE A 49 8.90 15.03 -11.00
C ILE A 49 9.04 15.77 -12.34
N LYS A 50 8.01 15.71 -13.19
CA LYS A 50 7.98 16.40 -14.49
C LYS A 50 7.65 17.89 -14.40
N GLY A 51 7.17 18.37 -13.25
CA GLY A 51 6.71 19.75 -13.10
C GLY A 51 5.46 20.06 -13.93
N GLU A 52 4.58 19.07 -14.11
CA GLU A 52 3.30 19.25 -14.81
C GLU A 52 2.42 20.29 -14.10
N ALA A 53 1.68 21.10 -14.87
CA ALA A 53 0.78 22.12 -14.33
C ALA A 53 -0.45 21.52 -13.62
N GLU A 54 -0.82 20.28 -13.95
CA GLU A 54 -1.87 19.52 -13.28
C GLU A 54 -1.25 18.42 -12.39
N PRO A 55 -1.06 18.72 -11.10
CA PRO A 55 -0.32 17.85 -10.19
C PRO A 55 -1.04 16.54 -9.88
N LEU A 56 -2.38 16.57 -9.82
CA LEU A 56 -3.21 15.41 -9.52
C LEU A 56 -3.71 14.79 -10.81
N ALA A 57 -3.27 13.57 -11.10
CA ALA A 57 -3.73 12.85 -12.28
C ALA A 57 -5.26 12.68 -12.26
N GLY A 58 -5.93 13.08 -13.34
CA GLY A 58 -7.37 12.88 -13.51
C GLY A 58 -7.75 11.40 -13.59
N TRP A 59 -9.01 11.08 -13.32
CA TRP A 59 -9.51 9.68 -13.35
C TRP A 59 -9.85 9.16 -14.76
N SER A 60 -9.60 9.96 -15.81
CA SER A 60 -9.76 9.56 -17.23
C SER A 60 -8.94 8.32 -17.58
N ASP A 61 -7.74 8.22 -17.02
CA ASP A 61 -6.77 7.18 -17.34
C ASP A 61 -6.76 6.04 -16.31
N PHE A 62 -7.94 5.66 -15.82
CA PHE A 62 -8.11 4.59 -14.81
C PHE A 62 -7.37 3.30 -15.19
N SER A 63 -7.41 2.92 -16.47
CA SER A 63 -6.69 1.74 -16.99
C SER A 63 -5.17 1.86 -16.77
N GLU A 64 -4.60 3.05 -16.96
CA GLU A 64 -3.17 3.27 -16.72
C GLU A 64 -2.85 3.05 -15.24
N PHE A 65 -3.65 3.62 -14.32
CA PHE A 65 -3.45 3.46 -12.87
C PHE A 65 -3.55 2.00 -12.44
N LEU A 66 -4.52 1.25 -12.97
CA LEU A 66 -4.63 -0.18 -12.69
C LEU A 66 -3.37 -0.93 -13.15
N THR A 67 -2.87 -0.66 -14.35
CA THR A 67 -1.65 -1.33 -14.86
C THR A 67 -0.40 -0.94 -14.08
N LEU A 68 -0.28 0.33 -13.69
CA LEU A 68 0.86 0.84 -12.93
C LEU A 68 0.85 0.30 -11.50
N GLY A 69 -0.31 0.28 -10.86
CA GLY A 69 -0.52 -0.33 -9.56
C GLY A 69 -0.28 -1.83 -9.56
N PHE A 70 -0.72 -2.54 -10.60
CA PHE A 70 -0.48 -3.98 -10.73
C PHE A 70 1.01 -4.28 -10.91
N LYS A 71 1.72 -3.51 -11.74
CA LYS A 71 3.19 -3.60 -11.88
C LYS A 71 3.88 -3.32 -10.55
N ALA A 72 3.49 -2.27 -9.83
CA ALA A 72 4.05 -1.94 -8.51
C ALA A 72 3.81 -3.09 -7.52
N SER A 73 2.62 -3.68 -7.52
CA SER A 73 2.27 -4.81 -6.65
C SER A 73 3.12 -6.05 -6.95
N LEU A 74 3.36 -6.35 -8.24
CA LEU A 74 4.27 -7.44 -8.63
C LEU A 74 5.71 -7.17 -8.20
N VAL A 75 6.20 -5.93 -8.35
CA VAL A 75 7.53 -5.54 -7.87
C VAL A 75 7.63 -5.71 -6.37
N THR A 76 6.65 -5.23 -5.60
CA THR A 76 6.57 -5.42 -4.15
C THR A 76 6.55 -6.89 -3.76
N LEU A 77 5.78 -7.73 -4.48
CA LEU A 77 5.72 -9.17 -4.23
C LEU A 77 7.10 -9.82 -4.45
N VAL A 78 7.75 -9.54 -5.58
CA VAL A 78 9.09 -10.07 -5.89
C VAL A 78 10.13 -9.58 -4.87
N TYR A 79 10.11 -8.29 -4.51
CA TYR A 79 11.01 -7.73 -3.50
C TYR A 79 10.69 -8.19 -2.08
N SER A 80 9.49 -8.69 -1.82
CA SER A 80 9.12 -9.26 -0.52
C SER A 80 9.62 -10.70 -0.35
N LEU A 81 10.01 -11.39 -1.42
CA LEU A 81 10.48 -12.79 -1.34
C LEU A 81 11.59 -13.02 -0.32
N PRO A 82 12.64 -12.18 -0.22
CA PRO A 82 13.67 -12.37 0.80
C PRO A 82 13.10 -12.29 2.23
N ILE A 83 12.18 -11.36 2.47
CA ILE A 83 11.50 -11.21 3.77
C ILE A 83 10.65 -12.43 4.06
N ILE A 84 9.90 -12.93 3.07
CA ILE A 84 9.10 -14.15 3.19
C ILE A 84 10.00 -15.33 3.56
N VAL A 85 11.10 -15.55 2.83
CA VAL A 85 12.05 -16.64 3.09
C VAL A 85 12.61 -16.56 4.51
N VAL A 86 13.00 -15.36 4.96
CA VAL A 86 13.51 -15.14 6.33
C VAL A 86 12.41 -15.32 7.37
N SER A 87 11.16 -14.99 7.08
CA SER A 87 10.04 -15.10 8.03
C SER A 87 9.63 -16.54 8.34
N ILE A 88 9.88 -17.49 7.44
CA ILE A 88 9.52 -18.91 7.62
C ILE A 88 10.15 -19.51 8.89
N PRO A 89 11.47 -19.47 9.13
CA PRO A 89 12.07 -20.01 10.34
C PRO A 89 11.57 -19.31 11.61
N PHE A 90 11.31 -18.00 11.57
CA PHE A 90 10.73 -17.28 12.71
C PHE A 90 9.30 -17.72 12.99
N GLY A 91 8.49 -17.97 11.96
CA GLY A 91 7.12 -18.49 12.11
C GLY A 91 7.08 -19.89 12.72
N ILE A 92 8.00 -20.77 12.30
CA ILE A 92 8.14 -22.11 12.87
C ILE A 92 8.59 -22.04 14.34
N LEU A 93 9.56 -21.17 14.66
CA LEU A 93 10.00 -21.00 16.04
C LEU A 93 8.87 -20.48 16.93
N SER A 94 8.10 -19.50 16.44
CA SER A 94 6.93 -18.96 17.16
C SER A 94 5.90 -20.04 17.46
N SER A 95 5.57 -20.90 16.48
CA SER A 95 4.56 -21.95 16.69
C SER A 95 5.01 -23.04 17.67
N VAL A 96 6.32 -23.34 17.73
CA VAL A 96 6.90 -24.28 18.70
C VAL A 96 6.91 -23.71 20.13
N ILE A 97 7.10 -22.40 20.29
CA ILE A 97 7.01 -21.73 21.60
C ILE A 97 5.56 -21.72 22.10
N ASP A 98 4.61 -21.45 21.20
CA ASP A 98 3.18 -21.46 21.53
C ASP A 98 2.69 -22.87 21.92
N SER A 99 3.17 -23.92 21.26
CA SER A 99 2.77 -25.30 21.59
C SER A 99 3.23 -25.74 22.98
N GLN A 100 4.45 -25.38 23.40
CA GLN A 100 4.95 -25.69 24.75
C GLN A 100 4.22 -24.91 25.84
N SER A 101 3.83 -23.67 25.54
CA SER A 101 3.04 -22.85 26.47
C SER A 101 1.63 -23.43 26.66
N ALA A 102 1.03 -23.97 25.60
CA ALA A 102 -0.26 -24.64 25.65
C ALA A 102 -0.20 -25.96 26.46
N GLU A 103 0.81 -26.80 26.25
CA GLU A 103 0.98 -28.03 27.03
C GLU A 103 1.18 -27.76 28.53
N GLY A 104 1.98 -26.75 28.90
CA GLY A 104 2.18 -26.36 30.30
C GLY A 104 0.89 -25.91 30.99
N ALA A 105 0.02 -25.17 30.28
CA ALA A 105 -1.27 -24.73 30.81
C ALA A 105 -2.26 -25.89 31.02
N ILE A 106 -2.27 -26.88 30.12
CA ILE A 106 -3.15 -28.06 30.24
C ILE A 106 -2.72 -28.92 31.44
N VAL A 107 -1.42 -29.13 31.64
CA VAL A 107 -0.90 -29.90 32.78
C VAL A 107 -1.25 -29.21 34.11
N PHE A 108 -1.13 -27.89 34.21
CA PHE A 108 -1.50 -27.14 35.42
C PHE A 108 -2.99 -27.22 35.76
N MET A 109 -3.88 -27.23 34.76
CA MET A 109 -5.33 -27.34 34.98
C MET A 109 -5.78 -28.75 35.41
N SER A 110 -4.93 -29.76 35.20
CA SER A 110 -5.21 -31.17 35.53
C SER A 110 -4.75 -31.62 36.92
N ILE A 111 -4.16 -30.73 37.72
CA ILE A 111 -3.71 -30.96 39.11
C ILE A 111 -4.63 -30.20 40.07
#